data_AF-A0AB73HI29-F1
#
_entry.id   AF-A0AB73HI29-F1
#
_cell.length_a   1.000
_cell.length_b   1.000
_cell.length_c   1.000
_cell.angle_alpha   90.00
_cell.angle_beta   90.00
_cell.angle_gamma   90.00
#
_symmetry.space_group_name_H-M   'P 1'
#
loop_
_entity.id
_entity.type
_entity.pdbx_description
1 polymer ?
#
loop_
_entity_poly.entity_id
_entity_poly.type
_entity_poly.pdbx_seq_one_letter_code
_entity_poly.pdbx_strand_id
1 'polypeptide(L)'
;MSIKLKTDNLSPELGNNFRNDLVDNFSEIEKEINGLDSANSGDQITKEDLDKKLDKLKNDFMEDNEALKKRINRILLGTDIESIEIVVNRILKEKGVSN
;
A
#
# COMPACT_ATOMS: atom_id res chain seq x y z
N MET A 1 16.02 -18.48 13.02
CA MET A 1 16.35 -19.42 14.12
C MET A 1 15.68 -18.86 15.36
N SER A 2 14.89 -19.63 16.12
CA SER A 2 14.22 -19.09 17.31
C SER A 2 15.25 -18.92 18.43
N ILE A 3 15.41 -17.70 18.93
CA ILE A 3 16.27 -17.45 20.10
C ILE A 3 15.59 -17.98 21.33
N LYS A 4 16.35 -18.75 22.10
CA LYS A 4 15.89 -19.36 23.35
C LYS A 4 16.71 -18.79 24.50
N LEU A 5 16.10 -17.87 25.24
CA LEU A 5 16.69 -17.34 26.47
C LEU A 5 16.63 -18.39 27.59
N LYS A 6 17.65 -18.40 28.45
CA LYS A 6 17.65 -19.17 29.70
C LYS A 6 16.74 -18.47 30.69
N THR A 7 15.55 -19.00 30.96
CA THR A 7 14.54 -18.35 31.82
C THR A 7 14.32 -19.10 33.12
N ASP A 8 14.10 -20.40 33.04
CA ASP A 8 13.82 -21.34 34.13
C ASP A 8 15.05 -22.17 34.55
N ASN A 9 16.02 -22.31 33.65
CA ASN A 9 17.22 -23.13 33.83
C ASN A 9 18.48 -22.31 34.13
N LEU A 10 18.35 -21.22 34.89
CA LEU A 10 19.52 -20.47 35.37
C LEU A 10 20.29 -21.32 36.38
N SER A 11 21.61 -21.21 36.39
CA SER A 11 22.44 -21.86 37.40
C SER A 11 21.92 -21.52 38.82
N PRO A 12 21.58 -22.52 39.65
CA PRO A 12 20.90 -22.30 40.92
C PRO A 12 21.80 -21.65 41.98
N GLU A 13 23.12 -21.78 41.82
CA GLU A 13 24.10 -21.17 42.72
C GLU A 13 24.52 -19.80 42.21
N LEU A 14 24.51 -18.82 43.12
CA LEU A 14 25.10 -17.50 42.92
C LEU A 14 26.60 -17.68 42.69
N GLY A 15 27.05 -17.47 41.46
CA GLY A 15 28.44 -17.67 41.06
C GLY A 15 28.66 -17.36 39.60
N ASN A 16 29.86 -17.69 39.11
CA ASN A 16 30.27 -17.39 37.74
C ASN A 16 29.31 -17.99 36.69
N ASN A 17 28.75 -19.17 36.95
CA ASN A 17 27.81 -19.83 36.04
C ASN A 17 26.50 -19.04 35.91
N PHE A 18 25.91 -18.61 37.03
CA PHE A 18 24.71 -17.76 37.03
C PHE A 18 24.96 -16.42 36.33
N ARG A 19 26.13 -15.81 36.57
CA ARG A 19 26.52 -14.58 35.89
C ARG A 19 26.65 -14.79 34.38
N ASN A 20 27.27 -15.89 33.95
CA ASN A 20 27.43 -16.20 32.53
C ASN A 20 26.09 -16.44 31.86
N ASP A 21 25.15 -17.12 32.52
CA ASP A 21 23.79 -17.31 31.99
C ASP A 21 23.07 -15.98 31.75
N LEU A 22 23.25 -14.99 32.63
CA LEU A 22 22.71 -13.66 32.45
C LEU A 22 23.40 -12.91 31.31
N VAL A 23 24.74 -12.95 31.24
CA VAL A 23 25.51 -12.29 30.18
C VAL A 23 25.11 -12.85 28.81
N ASP A 24 25.00 -14.18 28.68
CA ASP A 24 24.56 -14.84 27.44
C ASP A 24 23.18 -14.32 27.01
N ASN A 25 22.20 -14.29 27.94
CA ASN A 25 20.86 -13.79 27.66
C ASN A 25 20.89 -12.32 27.20
N PHE A 26 21.62 -11.45 27.89
CA PHE A 26 21.67 -10.04 27.54
C PHE A 26 22.36 -9.80 26.19
N SER A 27 23.41 -10.55 25.86
CA SER A 27 24.07 -10.48 24.55
C SER A 27 23.16 -10.94 23.42
N GLU A 28 22.35 -11.98 23.62
CA GLU A 28 21.36 -12.41 22.62
C GLU A 28 20.22 -11.40 22.46
N ILE A 29 19.76 -10.77 23.55
CA ILE A 29 18.77 -9.68 23.50
C ILE A 29 19.32 -8.48 22.73
N GLU A 30 20.55 -8.06 23.01
CA GLU A 30 21.21 -6.93 22.34
C GLU A 30 21.32 -7.16 20.83
N LYS A 31 21.74 -8.37 20.41
CA LYS A 31 21.80 -8.73 18.99
C LYS A 31 20.44 -8.60 18.32
N GLU A 32 19.36 -9.04 18.96
CA GLU A 32 18.04 -8.93 18.34
C GLU A 32 17.48 -7.52 18.32
N ILE A 33 17.72 -6.72 19.35
CA ILE A 33 17.33 -5.31 19.33
C ILE A 33 18.04 -4.59 18.17
N ASN A 34 19.34 -4.81 18.02
CA ASN A 34 20.11 -4.25 16.90
C ASN A 34 19.65 -4.81 15.54
N GLY A 35 19.22 -6.07 15.50
CA GLY A 35 18.60 -6.69 14.33
C GLY A 35 17.27 -6.05 13.94
N LEU A 36 16.41 -5.74 14.91
CA LEU A 36 15.12 -5.07 14.71
C LEU A 36 15.27 -3.65 14.17
N ASP A 37 16.27 -2.89 14.65
CA ASP A 37 16.57 -1.56 14.13
C ASP A 37 16.99 -1.61 12.64
N SER A 38 17.72 -2.65 12.24
CA SER A 38 18.08 -2.86 10.84
C SER A 38 16.88 -3.31 9.98
N ALA A 39 16.00 -4.16 10.50
CA ALA A 39 14.82 -4.65 9.79
C ALA A 39 13.72 -3.58 9.63
N ASN A 40 13.61 -2.64 10.56
CA ASN A 40 12.66 -1.51 10.49
C ASN A 40 13.05 -0.43 9.47
N SER A 41 14.26 -0.49 8.92
CA SER A 41 14.75 0.49 7.93
C SER A 41 14.39 0.17 6.47
N GLY A 42 13.81 -1.01 6.20
CA GLY A 42 13.75 -1.58 4.86
C GLY A 42 12.59 -1.14 3.94
N ASP A 43 11.45 -0.70 4.48
CA ASP A 43 10.27 -0.41 3.63
C ASP A 43 9.19 0.46 4.32
N GLN A 44 9.60 1.36 5.21
CA GLN A 44 8.63 2.27 5.83
C GLN A 44 8.20 3.32 4.80
N ILE A 45 6.96 3.18 4.32
CA ILE A 45 6.27 4.25 3.60
C ILE A 45 6.26 5.47 4.51
N THR A 46 6.98 6.51 4.11
CA THR A 46 7.04 7.73 4.89
C THR A 46 5.73 8.50 4.78
N LYS A 47 5.46 9.38 5.75
CA LYS A 47 4.34 10.32 5.64
C LYS A 47 4.45 11.14 4.34
N GLU A 48 5.65 11.53 3.95
CA GLU A 48 5.89 12.28 2.72
C GLU A 48 5.52 11.47 1.47
N ASP A 49 5.79 10.17 1.44
CA ASP A 49 5.38 9.29 0.33
C ASP A 49 3.86 9.17 0.24
N LEU A 50 3.18 9.10 1.39
CA LEU A 50 1.72 9.12 1.45
C LEU A 50 1.14 10.45 0.96
N ASP A 51 1.72 11.57 1.41
CA ASP A 51 1.27 12.91 1.02
C ASP A 51 1.45 13.11 -0.50
N LYS A 52 2.59 12.70 -1.08
CA LYS A 52 2.82 12.73 -2.54
C LYS A 52 1.81 11.87 -3.32
N LYS A 53 1.53 10.65 -2.85
CA LYS A 53 0.54 9.76 -3.48
C LYS A 53 -0.87 10.36 -3.38
N LEU A 54 -1.21 10.97 -2.26
CA LEU A 54 -2.50 11.61 -2.03
C LEU A 54 -2.69 12.82 -2.95
N ASP A 55 -1.67 13.66 -3.09
CA ASP A 55 -1.76 14.84 -3.97
C ASP A 55 -1.85 14.45 -5.44
N LYS A 56 -1.11 13.41 -5.86
CA LYS A 56 -1.28 12.84 -7.20
C LYS A 56 -2.72 12.36 -7.43
N LEU A 57 -3.28 11.58 -6.49
CA LEU A 57 -4.64 11.08 -6.60
C LEU A 57 -5.69 12.20 -6.69
N LYS A 58 -5.53 13.28 -5.91
CA LYS A 58 -6.43 14.45 -5.97
C LYS A 58 -6.38 15.13 -7.34
N ASN A 59 -5.18 15.31 -7.89
CA ASN A 59 -5.00 15.95 -9.19
C ASN A 59 -5.60 15.10 -10.31
N ASP A 60 -5.31 13.79 -10.33
CA ASP A 60 -5.87 12.85 -11.31
C ASP A 60 -7.41 12.86 -11.25
N PHE A 61 -7.99 12.82 -10.05
CA PHE A 61 -9.44 12.89 -9.86
C PHE A 61 -10.06 14.20 -10.36
N MET A 62 -9.39 15.34 -10.13
CA MET A 62 -9.87 16.64 -10.61
C MET A 62 -9.85 16.72 -12.13
N GLU A 63 -8.79 16.22 -12.76
CA GLU A 63 -8.65 16.19 -14.21
C GLU A 63 -9.75 15.31 -14.85
N ASP A 64 -9.93 14.09 -14.33
CA ASP A 64 -10.96 13.17 -14.79
C ASP A 64 -12.37 13.75 -14.63
N ASN A 65 -12.64 14.44 -13.51
CA ASN A 65 -13.93 15.06 -13.27
C ASN A 65 -14.22 16.21 -14.26
N GLU A 66 -13.22 17.03 -14.58
CA GLU A 66 -13.38 18.09 -15.58
C GLU A 66 -13.54 17.53 -17.00
N ALA A 67 -12.80 16.47 -17.34
CA ALA A 67 -12.98 15.75 -18.61
C ALA A 67 -14.39 15.17 -18.74
N LEU A 68 -14.92 14.58 -17.64
CA LEU A 68 -16.27 14.03 -17.58
C LEU A 68 -17.33 15.12 -17.78
N LYS A 69 -17.23 16.25 -17.07
CA LYS A 69 -18.15 17.39 -17.24
C LYS A 69 -18.18 17.88 -18.69
N LYS A 70 -17.00 18.03 -19.32
CA LYS A 70 -16.90 18.43 -20.73
C LYS A 70 -17.57 17.41 -21.66
N ARG A 71 -17.41 16.11 -21.40
CA ARG A 71 -18.07 15.06 -22.19
C ARG A 71 -19.59 15.09 -22.00
N ILE A 72 -20.09 15.21 -20.77
CA ILE A 72 -21.52 15.37 -20.48
C ILE A 72 -22.11 16.56 -21.25
N ASN A 73 -21.43 17.72 -21.22
CA ASN A 73 -21.87 18.88 -21.98
C ASN A 73 -21.92 18.63 -23.49
N ARG A 74 -20.92 17.95 -24.06
CA ARG A 74 -20.94 17.58 -25.49
C ARG A 74 -22.10 16.64 -25.82
N ILE A 75 -22.42 15.68 -24.97
CA ILE A 75 -23.56 14.77 -25.13
C ILE A 75 -24.87 15.56 -25.10
N LEU A 76 -25.06 16.42 -24.09
CA LEU A 76 -26.26 17.25 -23.95
C LEU A 76 -26.48 18.16 -25.15
N LEU A 77 -25.40 18.72 -25.70
CA LEU A 77 -25.44 19.57 -26.89
C LEU A 77 -25.54 18.78 -28.21
N GLY A 78 -25.52 17.44 -28.17
CA GLY A 78 -25.55 16.62 -29.38
C GLY A 78 -24.31 16.80 -30.25
N THR A 79 -23.16 17.07 -29.64
CA THR A 79 -21.87 17.25 -30.33
C THR A 79 -20.87 16.13 -30.03
N ASP A 80 -21.21 15.20 -29.13
CA ASP A 80 -20.38 14.02 -28.83
C ASP A 80 -20.59 12.93 -29.89
N ILE A 81 -19.76 12.95 -30.94
CA ILE A 81 -19.87 12.06 -32.10
C ILE A 81 -19.85 10.58 -31.69
N GLU A 82 -18.99 10.19 -30.76
CA GLU A 82 -18.93 8.80 -30.26
C GLU A 82 -20.25 8.36 -29.66
N SER A 83 -20.86 9.16 -28.76
CA SER A 83 -22.16 8.81 -28.17
C SER A 83 -23.27 8.79 -29.22
N ILE A 84 -23.25 9.71 -30.17
CA ILE A 84 -24.21 9.75 -31.28
C ILE A 84 -24.09 8.49 -32.12
N GLU A 85 -22.88 8.09 -32.48
CA GLU A 85 -22.61 6.89 -33.27
C GLU A 85 -23.10 5.63 -32.54
N ILE A 86 -22.83 5.50 -31.23
CA ILE A 86 -23.32 4.38 -30.42
C ILE A 86 -24.85 4.30 -30.46
N VAL A 87 -25.54 5.43 -30.29
CA VAL A 87 -27.01 5.47 -30.29
C VAL A 87 -27.56 5.17 -31.69
N VAL A 88 -26.97 5.75 -32.74
CA VAL A 88 -27.38 5.50 -34.13
C VAL A 88 -27.22 4.04 -34.49
N ASN A 89 -26.06 3.44 -34.19
CA ASN A 89 -25.81 2.03 -34.47
C ASN A 89 -26.79 1.10 -33.73
N ARG A 90 -27.15 1.43 -32.49
CA ARG A 90 -28.21 0.71 -31.76
C ARG A 90 -29.56 0.83 -32.47
N ILE A 91 -29.97 2.03 -32.88
CA ILE A 91 -31.23 2.25 -33.61
C ILE A 91 -31.24 1.47 -34.92
N LEU A 92 -30.15 1.50 -35.69
CA LEU A 92 -30.06 0.79 -36.97
C LEU A 92 -30.19 -0.73 -36.79
N LYS A 93 -29.60 -1.29 -35.73
CA LYS A 93 -29.76 -2.70 -35.36
C LYS A 93 -31.20 -3.03 -34.95
N GLU A 94 -31.81 -2.22 -34.08
CA GLU A 94 -33.21 -2.40 -33.65
C GLU A 94 -34.21 -2.31 -34.81
N LYS A 95 -33.89 -1.50 -35.83
CA LYS A 95 -34.71 -1.35 -37.04
C LYS A 95 -34.39 -2.37 -38.13
N GLY A 96 -33.44 -3.27 -37.92
CA GLY A 96 -33.04 -4.28 -38.91
C GLY A 96 -32.35 -3.70 -40.15
N VAL A 97 -31.80 -2.49 -40.05
CA VAL A 97 -31.09 -1.79 -41.13
C VAL A 97 -29.61 -2.18 -41.15
N SER A 98 -29.05 -2.56 -40.01
CA SER A 98 -27.65 -2.99 -39.85
C SER A 98 -27.58 -4.21 -38.93
N ASN A 99 -26.69 -5.17 -39.21
CA ASN A 99 -26.48 -6.37 -38.39
C ASN A 99 -25.48 -6.11 -37.26
#